data_AF-A0A3M1EX13-F1
#
_entry.id   AF-A0A3M1EX13-F1
#
_cell.length_a   1.000
_cell.length_b   1.000
_cell.length_c   1.000
_cell.angle_alpha   90.00
_cell.angle_beta   90.00
_cell.angle_gamma   90.00
#
_symmetry.space_group_name_H-M   'P 1'
#
loop_
_entity.id
_entity.type
_entity.pdbx_description
1 polymer ?
#
loop_
_entity_poly.entity_id
_entity_poly.type
_entity_poly.pdbx_seq_one_letter_code
_entity_poly.pdbx_strand_id
1 'polypeptide(L)' 'LNAFTGLPDPTGTDGNISVDPRFVDTTGDDPLAWDLHLSSDSPLIDAGDPALLDPDGSRSDIGAYGGPGGDWE' A
#
# COMPACT_ATOMS: atom_id res chain seq x y z
N LEU A 1 -20.59 -5.63 2.34
CA LEU A 1 -20.03 -4.28 2.11
C LEU A 1 -20.07 -3.54 3.43
N ASN A 2 -18.89 -3.25 3.99
CA ASN A 2 -18.77 -2.54 5.25
C ASN A 2 -19.10 -1.07 4.99
N ALA A 3 -20.29 -0.64 5.38
CA ALA A 3 -20.69 0.75 5.20
C ALA A 3 -19.89 1.64 6.16
N PHE A 4 -19.16 2.60 5.61
CA PHE A 4 -18.61 3.70 6.38
C PHE A 4 -19.77 4.41 7.11
N THR A 5 -19.69 4.53 8.44
CA THR A 5 -20.81 5.06 9.22
C THR A 5 -20.79 6.59 9.15
N GLY A 6 -21.88 7.20 8.66
CA GLY A 6 -22.02 8.65 8.59
C GLY A 6 -21.31 9.32 7.42
N LEU A 7 -20.72 8.55 6.49
CA LEU A 7 -20.03 9.05 5.30
C LEU A 7 -20.36 8.17 4.07
N PRO A 8 -20.38 8.73 2.85
CA PRO A 8 -20.31 7.92 1.63
C PRO A 8 -19.03 7.08 1.61
N ASP A 9 -19.06 5.96 0.88
CA ASP A 9 -17.87 5.16 0.61
C ASP A 9 -16.82 6.03 -0.12
N PRO A 10 -15.65 6.28 0.47
CA PRO A 10 -14.61 7.09 -0.14
C PRO A 10 -13.80 6.31 -1.18
N THR A 11 -13.98 5.00 -1.31
CA THR A 11 -13.20 4.18 -2.25
C THR A 11 -13.34 4.70 -3.68
N GLY A 12 -12.20 4.94 -4.33
CA GLY A 12 -12.12 5.50 -5.68
C GLY A 12 -12.21 7.03 -5.73
N THR A 13 -12.31 7.73 -4.60
CA THR A 13 -12.30 9.19 -4.53
C THR A 13 -11.01 9.69 -3.87
N ASP A 14 -10.45 10.79 -4.38
CA ASP A 14 -9.25 11.46 -3.82
C ASP A 14 -8.08 10.52 -3.51
N GLY A 15 -7.85 9.51 -4.36
CA GLY A 15 -6.76 8.55 -4.21
C GLY A 15 -7.02 7.43 -3.21
N ASN A 16 -8.19 7.38 -2.57
CA ASN A 16 -8.56 6.27 -1.70
C ASN A 16 -8.79 4.99 -2.52
N ILE A 17 -8.21 3.88 -2.06
CA ILE A 17 -8.29 2.59 -2.72
C ILE A 17 -8.67 1.51 -1.69
N SER A 18 -9.40 0.49 -2.15
CA SER A 18 -9.74 -0.69 -1.37
C SER A 18 -9.35 -1.92 -2.17
N VAL A 19 -8.11 -2.36 -1.96
CA VAL A 19 -7.49 -3.50 -2.63
C VAL A 19 -6.71 -4.30 -1.61
N ASP A 20 -6.47 -5.58 -1.88
CA ASP A 20 -5.56 -6.39 -1.09
C ASP A 20 -4.13 -5.85 -1.28
N PRO A 21 -3.42 -5.46 -0.20
CA PRO A 21 -2.04 -4.97 -0.30
C PRO A 21 -1.06 -6.03 -0.80
N ARG A 22 -1.39 -7.32 -0.71
CA ARG A 22 -0.51 -8.44 -1.08
C ARG A 22 0.86 -8.34 -0.41
N PHE A 23 0.88 -8.33 0.92
CA PHE A 23 2.11 -8.44 1.70
C PHE A 23 2.78 -9.81 1.52
N VAL A 24 4.09 -9.87 1.70
CA VAL A 24 4.88 -11.09 1.53
C VAL A 24 4.45 -12.21 2.49
N ASP A 25 4.31 -11.92 3.78
CA ASP A 25 3.86 -12.91 4.78
C ASP A 25 3.14 -12.28 5.96
N THR A 26 1.85 -12.60 6.12
CA THR A 26 1.01 -12.24 7.28
C THR A 26 0.38 -13.46 7.94
N THR A 27 0.97 -14.65 7.75
CA THR A 27 0.35 -15.92 8.15
C THR A 27 0.63 -16.35 9.60
N GLY A 28 1.62 -15.76 10.25
CA GLY A 28 1.99 -16.07 11.64
C GLY A 28 1.05 -15.46 12.69
N ASP A 29 1.00 -16.05 13.89
CA ASP A 29 0.18 -15.56 15.01
C ASP A 29 0.76 -14.30 15.71
N ASP A 30 2.05 -14.00 15.50
CA ASP A 30 2.71 -12.81 16.02
C ASP A 30 2.87 -11.75 14.91
N PRO A 31 2.08 -10.67 14.93
CA PRO A 31 2.16 -9.61 13.91
C PRO A 31 3.50 -8.87 13.88
N LEU A 32 4.29 -8.92 14.97
CA LEU A 32 5.64 -8.34 14.96
C LEU A 32 6.64 -9.13 14.11
N ALA A 33 6.28 -10.37 13.75
CA ALA A 33 7.07 -11.22 12.88
C ALA A 33 6.59 -11.23 11.42
N TRP A 34 5.53 -10.49 11.07
CA TRP A 34 5.03 -10.41 9.71
C TRP A 34 6.01 -9.69 8.78
N ASP A 35 6.08 -10.16 7.53
CA ASP A 35 6.76 -9.47 6.45
C ASP A 35 5.75 -8.59 5.69
N LEU A 36 5.81 -7.30 6.00
CA LEU A 36 4.92 -6.27 5.45
C LEU A 36 5.51 -5.55 4.23
N HIS A 37 6.58 -6.07 3.62
CA HIS A 37 6.95 -5.64 2.27
C HIS A 37 5.85 -6.03 1.29
N LEU A 38 5.74 -5.27 0.21
CA LEU A 38 4.83 -5.60 -0.88
C LEU A 38 5.40 -6.77 -1.68
N SER A 39 4.56 -7.73 -2.06
CA SER A 39 4.92 -8.71 -3.08
C SER A 39 5.02 -8.04 -4.45
N SER A 40 5.78 -8.65 -5.37
CA SER A 40 6.03 -8.11 -6.71
C SER A 40 4.79 -7.90 -7.58
N ASP A 41 3.65 -8.50 -7.22
CA ASP A 41 2.37 -8.32 -7.92
C ASP A 41 1.37 -7.45 -7.14
N SER A 42 1.83 -6.75 -6.09
CA SER A 42 1.00 -5.86 -5.31
C SER A 42 0.43 -4.72 -6.17
N PRO A 43 -0.87 -4.40 -6.04
CA PRO A 43 -1.45 -3.22 -6.68
C PRO A 43 -1.01 -1.90 -6.03
N LEU A 44 -0.19 -1.97 -4.96
CA LEU A 44 0.30 -0.81 -4.21
C LEU A 44 1.69 -0.34 -4.66
N ILE A 45 2.33 -1.08 -5.56
CA ILE A 45 3.52 -0.64 -6.26
C ILE A 45 3.15 0.52 -7.19
N ASP A 46 3.94 1.58 -7.18
CA ASP A 46 3.73 2.83 -7.91
C ASP A 46 2.39 3.54 -7.64
N ALA A 47 1.80 3.29 -6.47
CA ALA A 47 0.42 3.69 -6.17
C ALA A 47 0.29 4.88 -5.20
N GLY A 48 1.39 5.42 -4.67
CA GLY A 48 1.47 6.42 -3.59
C GLY A 48 1.03 7.84 -3.93
N ASP A 49 1.61 8.89 -3.39
CA ASP A 49 1.25 10.25 -3.84
C ASP A 49 1.82 10.48 -5.26
N PRO A 50 1.03 10.90 -6.28
CA PRO A 50 1.56 11.19 -7.62
C PRO A 50 2.67 12.26 -7.67
N ALA A 51 2.82 13.08 -6.63
CA ALA A 51 3.88 14.07 -6.50
C ALA A 51 5.16 13.53 -5.85
N LEU A 52 5.14 12.31 -5.31
CA LEU A 52 6.29 11.68 -4.64
C LEU A 52 6.85 10.57 -5.53
N LEU A 53 8.16 10.62 -5.73
CA LEU A 53 8.92 9.60 -6.44
C LEU A 53 9.84 8.90 -5.46
N ASP A 54 10.03 7.59 -5.63
CA ASP A 54 11.05 6.83 -4.92
C ASP A 54 12.40 6.85 -5.71
N PRO A 55 13.46 6.16 -5.24
CA PRO A 55 14.80 6.20 -5.83
C PRO A 55 14.90 5.79 -7.30
N ASP A 56 14.01 4.94 -7.82
CA ASP A 56 14.07 4.49 -9.22
C ASP A 56 13.42 5.49 -10.19
N GLY A 57 12.71 6.47 -9.64
CA GLY A 57 12.05 7.55 -10.36
C GLY A 57 10.61 7.27 -10.74
N SER A 58 10.06 6.11 -10.40
CA SER A 58 8.63 5.83 -10.43
C SER A 58 7.91 6.60 -9.31
N ARG A 59 6.58 6.54 -9.34
CA ARG A 59 5.74 7.07 -8.25
C ARG A 59 6.01 6.21 -7.02
N SER A 60 6.14 6.81 -5.84
CA SER A 60 6.41 6.00 -4.65
C SER A 60 5.32 4.97 -4.36
N ASP A 61 5.71 3.85 -3.75
CA ASP A 61 4.78 2.84 -3.25
C ASP A 61 3.94 3.30 -2.05
N ILE A 62 2.78 2.67 -1.86
CA ILE A 62 2.00 2.77 -0.61
C ILE A 62 2.46 1.68 0.37
N GLY A 63 2.93 2.07 1.55
CA GLY A 63 3.20 1.13 2.63
C GLY A 63 4.30 1.61 3.58
N ALA A 64 4.67 0.74 4.53
CA ALA A 64 5.72 1.02 5.51
C ALA A 64 7.12 1.12 4.88
N TYR A 65 7.32 0.47 3.73
CA TYR A 65 8.57 0.43 2.98
C TYR A 65 8.52 1.25 1.68
N GLY A 66 7.44 2.02 1.46
CA GLY A 66 7.30 2.89 0.30
C GLY A 66 7.77 4.32 0.57
N GLY A 67 7.19 5.27 -0.16
CA GLY A 67 7.55 6.69 -0.07
C GLY A 67 8.87 7.05 -0.76
N PRO A 68 9.39 8.28 -0.59
CA PRO A 68 10.51 8.80 -1.38
C PRO A 68 11.87 8.12 -1.18
N GLY A 69 11.98 7.27 -0.16
CA GLY A 69 13.15 6.44 0.10
C GLY A 69 12.80 4.96 0.16
N GLY A 70 11.67 4.57 -0.44
CA GLY A 70 11.27 3.19 -0.53
C GLY A 70 12.28 2.38 -1.34
N ASP A 71 12.48 1.14 -0.93
CA ASP A 71 13.32 0.16 -1.61
C ASP A 71 12.53 -1.16 -1.49
N TRP A 72 11.75 -1.46 -2.53
CA TRP A 72 10.95 -2.69 -2.63
C TRP A 72 11.68 -3.78 -3.44
N GLU A 73 12.88 -3.46 -3.96
CA GLU A 73 13.86 -4.40 -4.54
C GLU A 73 14.68 -5.15 -3.47
#